data_AF-A0A5Z6WGE1-F1
#
_entry.id   AF-A0A5Z6WGE1-F1
#
_cell.length_a   1.000
_cell.length_b   1.000
_cell.length_c   1.000
_cell.angle_alpha   90.00
_cell.angle_beta   90.00
_cell.angle_gamma   90.00
#
_symmetry.space_group_name_H-M   'P 1'
#
loop_
_entity.id
_entity.type
_entity.pdbx_description
1 polymer ?
#
loop_
_entity_poly.entity_id
_entity_poly.type
_entity_poly.pdbx_seq_one_letter_code
_entity_poly.pdbx_strand_id
1 'polypeptide(L)' 'MNKQQQTALNMARFIKSQSLTLLEKLDALDADEQATMCERLHELAEELQNSIQTHFEAQYGIGVEQP' A
#
# COMPACT_ATOMS: atom_id res chain seq x y z
N MET A 1 -4.30 -0.43 -16.52
CA MET A 1 -4.37 0.75 -15.63
C MET A 1 -4.03 2.02 -16.38
N ASN A 2 -4.77 3.10 -16.14
CA ASN A 2 -4.48 4.43 -16.68
C ASN A 2 -3.39 5.08 -15.82
N LYS A 3 -2.83 6.21 -16.28
CA LYS A 3 -1.72 6.87 -15.58
C LYS A 3 -2.07 7.28 -14.13
N GLN A 4 -3.30 7.75 -13.89
CA GLN A 4 -3.74 8.16 -12.55
C GLN A 4 -3.86 6.96 -11.60
N GLN A 5 -4.46 5.87 -12.07
CA GLN A 5 -4.56 4.62 -11.34
C GLN A 5 -3.17 4.05 -11.00
N GLN A 6 -2.26 4.05 -11.98
CA GLN A 6 -0.90 3.58 -11.75
C GLN A 6 -0.17 4.43 -10.71
N THR A 7 -0.34 5.76 -10.75
CA THR A 7 0.24 6.67 -9.76
C THR A 7 -0.32 6.40 -8.36
N ALA A 8 -1.64 6.24 -8.21
CA ALA A 8 -2.27 5.91 -6.94
C ALA A 8 -1.74 4.60 -6.34
N LEU A 9 -1.64 3.55 -7.17
CA LEU A 9 -1.09 2.26 -6.77
C LEU A 9 0.41 2.35 -6.38
N ASN A 10 1.19 3.13 -7.13
CA ASN A 10 2.60 3.34 -6.82
C ASN A 10 2.78 4.10 -5.49
N MET A 11 1.91 5.07 -5.19
CA MET A 11 1.93 5.76 -3.89
C MET A 11 1.59 4.82 -2.74
N ALA A 12 0.59 3.93 -2.89
CA ALA A 12 0.26 2.94 -1.87
C ALA A 12 1.44 1.99 -1.60
N ARG A 13 2.09 1.48 -2.65
CA ARG A 13 3.31 0.66 -2.55
C ARG A 13 4.45 1.41 -1.85
N PHE A 14 4.63 2.69 -2.18
CA PHE A 14 5.65 3.53 -1.56
C PHE A 14 5.39 3.68 -0.06
N ILE A 15 4.16 4.00 0.35
CA ILE A 15 3.79 4.15 1.77
C ILE A 15 4.04 2.84 2.52
N LYS A 16 3.62 1.69 1.97
CA LYS A 16 3.90 0.37 2.57
C LYS A 16 5.40 0.12 2.74
N SER A 17 6.21 0.46 1.74
CA SER A 17 7.67 0.28 1.83
C SER A 17 8.28 1.23 2.87
N GLN A 18 7.80 2.48 2.95
CA GLN A 18 8.31 3.47 3.90
C GLN A 18 7.91 3.15 5.34
N SER A 19 6.76 2.51 5.57
CA SER A 19 6.39 2.09 6.93
C SER A 19 7.34 1.02 7.48
N LEU A 20 7.88 0.11 6.65
CA LEU A 20 8.92 -0.83 7.09
C LEU A 20 10.23 -0.12 7.44
N THR A 21 10.69 0.78 6.56
CA THR A 21 11.91 1.56 6.83
C THR A 21 11.77 2.46 8.06
N LEU A 22 10.56 2.97 8.33
CA LEU A 22 10.27 3.71 9.56
C LEU A 22 10.29 2.79 10.78
N LEU A 23 9.69 1.61 10.70
CA LEU A 23 9.68 0.62 11.77
C LEU A 23 11.12 0.24 12.19
N GLU A 24 11.99 -0.08 11.23
CA GLU A 24 13.42 -0.36 11.49
C GLU A 24 14.13 0.77 12.24
N LYS A 25 13.77 2.04 11.95
CA LYS A 25 14.34 3.21 12.64
C LYS A 25 13.77 3.37 14.04
N LEU A 26 12.49 3.07 14.25
CA LEU A 26 11.84 3.16 15.55
C LEU A 26 12.36 2.07 16.49
N ASP A 27 12.54 0.85 15.99
CA ASP A 27 13.17 -0.25 16.72
C ASP A 27 14.60 0.10 17.13
N ALA A 28 15.39 0.70 16.24
CA ALA A 28 16.75 1.15 16.54
C ALA A 28 16.82 2.31 17.55
N LEU A 29 15.70 2.98 17.84
CA LEU A 29 15.59 4.08 18.80
C LEU A 29 14.91 3.65 20.11
N ASP A 30 14.62 2.36 20.29
CA ASP A 30 13.86 1.82 21.43
C ASP A 30 12.49 2.54 21.61
N ALA A 31 11.85 2.93 20.49
CA ALA A 31 10.58 3.66 20.47
C ALA A 31 9.38 2.70 20.36
N ASP A 32 9.21 1.82 21.35
CA ASP A 32 8.29 0.66 21.30
C ASP A 32 6.84 1.02 20.97
N GLU A 33 6.30 2.09 21.55
CA GLU A 33 4.92 2.52 21.30
C GLU A 33 4.74 2.99 19.85
N GLN A 34 5.72 3.73 19.33
CA GLN A 34 5.74 4.20 17.96
C GLN A 34 5.97 3.06 16.98
N ALA A 35 6.82 2.08 17.30
CA ALA A 35 7.02 0.86 16.52
C ALA A 35 5.69 0.11 16.37
N THR A 36 4.96 -0.09 17.48
CA THR A 36 3.62 -0.68 17.48
C THR A 36 2.63 0.11 16.61
N MET A 37 2.67 1.45 16.64
CA MET A 37 1.85 2.28 15.74
C MET A 37 2.26 2.12 14.27
N CYS A 38 3.56 1.97 14.00
CA CYS A 38 4.10 1.81 12.66
C CYS A 38 3.79 0.44 12.04
N GLU A 39 3.73 -0.62 12.85
CA GLU A 39 3.22 -1.94 12.44
C GLU A 39 1.77 -1.85 11.95
N ARG A 40 0.88 -1.20 12.72
CA ARG A 40 -0.51 -0.98 12.30
C ARG A 40 -0.61 -0.13 11.03
N LEU A 41 0.25 0.88 10.90
CA LEU A 41 0.36 1.67 9.67
C LEU A 41 0.77 0.80 8.48
N HIS A 42 1.69 -0.15 8.67
CA HIS A 42 2.12 -1.07 7.63
C HIS A 42 0.99 -2.01 7.18
N GLU A 43 0.27 -2.61 8.13
CA GLU A 43 -0.90 -3.46 7.84
C GLU A 43 -1.96 -2.70 7.03
N LEU A 44 -2.31 -1.48 7.47
CA LEU A 44 -3.27 -0.63 6.76
C LEU A 44 -2.77 -0.23 5.36
N ALA A 45 -1.48 0.05 5.20
CA ALA A 45 -0.89 0.37 3.90
C ALA A 45 -0.91 -0.83 2.94
N GLU A 46 -0.70 -2.04 3.45
CA GLU A 46 -0.84 -3.27 2.68
C GLU A 46 -2.29 -3.54 2.27
N GLU A 47 -3.25 -3.41 3.19
CA GLU A 47 -4.67 -3.54 2.88
C GLU A 47 -5.11 -2.53 1.81
N LEU A 48 -4.70 -1.27 1.97
CA LEU A 48 -4.97 -0.21 1.01
C LEU A 48 -4.38 -0.52 -0.37
N GLN A 49 -3.12 -0.98 -0.43
CA GLN A 49 -2.49 -1.38 -1.68
C GLN A 49 -3.28 -2.50 -2.37
N ASN A 50 -3.66 -3.54 -1.63
CA ASN A 50 -4.41 -4.69 -2.15
C ASN A 50 -5.81 -4.29 -2.63
N SER A 51 -6.48 -3.42 -1.88
CA SER A 51 -7.80 -2.88 -2.24
C SER A 51 -7.73 -2.04 -3.52
N ILE A 52 -6.75 -1.14 -3.64
CA ILE A 52 -6.52 -0.34 -4.86
C ILE A 52 -6.20 -1.24 -6.06
N GLN A 53 -5.31 -2.22 -5.89
CA GLN A 53 -4.94 -3.17 -6.93
C GLN A 53 -6.18 -3.92 -7.44
N THR A 54 -6.94 -4.53 -6.53
CA THR A 54 -8.16 -5.30 -6.84
C THR A 54 -9.21 -4.43 -7.52
N HIS A 55 -9.47 -3.23 -7.00
CA HIS A 55 -10.46 -2.31 -7.57
C HIS A 55 -10.10 -1.90 -9.01
N PHE A 56 -8.83 -1.59 -9.26
CA PHE A 56 -8.39 -1.23 -10.61
C PHE A 56 -8.37 -2.44 -11.54
N GLU A 57 -7.90 -3.62 -11.10
CA GLU A 57 -7.96 -4.86 -11.89
C GLU A 57 -9.38 -5.22 -12.31
N ALA A 58 -10.35 -5.12 -11.39
CA ALA A 58 -11.76 -5.32 -11.69
C ALA A 58 -12.21 -4.38 -12.82
N GLN A 59 -11.87 -3.09 -12.74
CA GLN A 59 -12.18 -2.10 -13.79
C GLN A 59 -11.54 -2.41 -15.16
N TYR A 60 -10.42 -3.14 -15.20
CA TYR A 60 -9.80 -3.61 -16.45
C TYR A 60 -10.38 -4.92 -16.97
N GLY A 61 -10.80 -5.83 -16.09
CA GLY A 61 -11.39 -7.12 -16.45
C GLY A 61 -12.75 -6.98 -17.15
N ILE A 62 -13.58 -6.01 -16.73
CA ILE A 62 -14.87 -5.71 -17.39
C ILE A 62 -14.74 -5.05 -18.77
N GLY A 63 -13.52 -4.74 -19.23
CA GLY A 63 -13.26 -4.12 -20.54
C GLY A 63 -12.92 -5.10 -21.67
N VAL A 64 -12.88 -6.42 -21.43
CA VAL A 64 -12.34 -7.41 -22.39
C VAL A 64 -13.33 -8.50 -22.81
N GLU A 65 -14.62 -8.41 -22.43
CA GLU A 65 -15.67 -9.25 -23.03
C GLU A 65 -16.49 -8.45 -24.05
N GLN A 66 -16.06 -8.55 -25.32
CA GLN A 66 -16.92 -8.52 -26.50
C GLN A 66 -16.12 -9.12 -27.68
N PRO A 67 -16.41 -10.38 -28.02
CA PRO A 67 -17.12 -10.65 -29.28
C PRO A 67 -18.46 -11.37 -29.09
#